data_AF-A0AAW0NY51-F1
#
_entry.id   AF-A0AAW0NY51-F1
#
_cell.length_a   1.000
_cell.length_b   1.000
_cell.length_c   1.000
_cell.angle_alpha   90.00
_cell.angle_beta   90.00
_cell.angle_gamma   90.00
#
_symmetry.space_group_name_H-M   'P 1'
#
loop_
_entity.id
_entity.type
_entity.pdbx_description
1 polymer ?
#
loop_
_entity_poly.entity_id
_entity_poly.type
_entity_poly.pdbx_seq_one_letter_code
_entity_poly.pdbx_strand_id
1 'polypeptide(L)'
;MGTPDHSLIQDVSVRWNSSLHMISRLLEQRWPITATLSDPEITQRGKRFLDLKGEQWSLLEELEQVLKPYECATVYLSGQSYVTVSAVPLLVKGLLKSTQATFENNSVKSFQATAAHEITSRWQADITFGDDRPNVCIFAAALDPRFRKLKFLTPDENLKVQVKLQAMVLEEKRKENIQQNMEMEAERPVADRRPVSLLDTLLGSDSDELSNSEEDSDSNDAVNEMPHRPPLNVFFLLLGTLLIKKEQASLPSM
;
A
#
# COMPACT_ATOMS: atom_id res chain seq x y z
N MET A 1 -18.05 -27.55 -25.70
CA MET A 1 -17.86 -26.08 -25.62
C MET A 1 -16.46 -25.66 -25.19
N GLY A 2 -15.51 -26.57 -24.84
CA GLY A 2 -14.10 -26.23 -24.69
C GLY A 2 -13.73 -25.30 -23.51
N THR A 3 -14.71 -24.85 -22.73
CA THR A 3 -14.52 -24.08 -21.50
C THR A 3 -14.16 -25.01 -20.35
N PRO A 4 -13.30 -24.60 -19.41
CA PRO A 4 -12.99 -25.39 -18.22
C PRO A 4 -14.26 -25.60 -17.36
N ASP A 5 -14.34 -26.76 -16.71
CA ASP A 5 -15.45 -27.12 -15.85
C ASP A 5 -15.36 -26.34 -14.53
N HIS A 6 -16.13 -25.26 -14.46
CA HIS A 6 -16.14 -24.34 -13.34
C HIS A 6 -17.57 -24.05 -12.90
N SER A 7 -17.81 -24.08 -11.59
CA SER A 7 -19.07 -23.62 -11.01
C SER A 7 -19.16 -22.09 -11.04
N LEU A 8 -20.39 -21.58 -11.10
CA LEU A 8 -20.66 -20.16 -10.91
C LEU A 8 -20.34 -19.75 -9.47
N ILE A 9 -19.92 -18.50 -9.31
CA ILE A 9 -19.61 -17.90 -8.02
C ILE A 9 -20.73 -16.92 -7.69
N GLN A 10 -21.28 -17.01 -6.49
CA GLN A 10 -22.30 -16.08 -6.03
C GLN A 10 -21.63 -14.88 -5.36
N ASP A 11 -22.21 -13.70 -5.54
CA ASP A 11 -21.81 -12.51 -4.80
C ASP A 11 -22.11 -12.63 -3.30
N VAL A 12 -21.23 -12.07 -2.47
CA VAL A 12 -21.27 -12.11 -1.02
C VAL A 12 -21.05 -10.70 -0.47
N SER A 13 -22.09 -10.09 0.08
CA SER A 13 -22.10 -8.67 0.48
C SER A 13 -20.99 -8.24 1.45
N VAL A 14 -20.46 -9.17 2.26
CA VAL A 14 -19.39 -8.89 3.23
C VAL A 14 -17.98 -8.85 2.64
N ARG A 15 -17.80 -9.23 1.37
CA ARG A 15 -16.50 -9.23 0.69
C ARG A 15 -16.61 -8.54 -0.66
N TRP A 16 -16.13 -7.31 -0.76
CA TRP A 16 -16.26 -6.53 -2.00
C TRP A 16 -15.65 -7.21 -3.26
N ASN A 17 -14.64 -8.08 -3.12
CA ASN A 17 -14.05 -8.83 -4.24
C ASN A 17 -15.00 -9.89 -4.84
N SER A 18 -16.01 -10.37 -4.11
CA SER A 18 -16.88 -11.44 -4.61
C SER A 18 -17.66 -11.01 -5.84
N SER A 19 -18.05 -9.73 -5.95
CA SER A 19 -18.74 -9.23 -7.12
C SER A 19 -17.85 -9.32 -8.35
N LEU A 20 -16.56 -8.98 -8.24
CA LEU A 20 -15.60 -9.13 -9.34
C LEU A 20 -15.40 -10.60 -9.73
N HIS A 21 -15.19 -11.49 -8.75
CA HIS A 21 -15.03 -12.91 -9.03
C HIS A 21 -16.27 -13.53 -9.68
N MET A 22 -17.47 -13.13 -9.25
CA MET A 22 -18.73 -13.51 -9.89
C MET A 22 -18.76 -13.05 -11.34
N ILE A 23 -18.45 -11.78 -11.61
CA ILE A 23 -18.45 -11.21 -12.96
C ILE A 23 -17.44 -11.93 -13.86
N SER A 24 -16.20 -12.11 -13.40
CA SER A 24 -15.16 -12.83 -14.16
C SER A 24 -15.58 -14.25 -14.51
N ARG A 25 -16.15 -14.99 -13.54
CA ARG A 25 -16.62 -16.37 -13.77
C ARG A 25 -17.84 -16.41 -14.69
N LEU A 26 -18.72 -15.42 -14.59
CA LEU A 26 -19.90 -15.29 -15.45
C LEU A 26 -19.51 -15.02 -16.91
N LEU A 27 -18.52 -14.15 -17.14
CA LEU A 27 -17.96 -13.88 -18.46
C LEU A 27 -17.25 -15.11 -19.05
N GLU A 28 -16.47 -15.81 -18.24
CA GLU A 28 -15.80 -17.06 -18.62
C GLU A 28 -16.79 -18.14 -19.10
N GLN A 29 -17.92 -18.27 -18.39
CA GLN A 29 -18.95 -19.28 -18.64
C GLN A 29 -20.11 -18.75 -19.51
N ARG A 30 -19.91 -17.65 -20.24
CA ARG A 30 -20.95 -17.00 -21.07
C ARG A 30 -21.64 -17.99 -22.02
N TRP A 31 -20.88 -18.76 -22.80
CA TRP A 31 -21.46 -19.68 -23.79
C TRP A 31 -22.23 -20.85 -23.17
N PRO A 32 -21.68 -21.59 -22.17
CA PRO A 32 -22.45 -22.61 -21.46
C PRO A 32 -23.74 -22.09 -20.83
N ILE A 33 -23.71 -20.90 -20.23
CA ILE A 33 -24.89 -20.29 -19.60
C ILE A 33 -25.94 -19.93 -20.64
N THR A 34 -25.57 -19.21 -21.71
CA THR A 34 -26.51 -18.84 -22.77
C THR A 34 -27.10 -20.08 -23.44
N ALA A 35 -26.31 -21.13 -23.67
CA ALA A 35 -26.80 -22.39 -24.23
C ALA A 35 -27.84 -23.05 -23.29
N THR A 36 -27.52 -23.15 -22.00
CA THR A 36 -28.40 -23.75 -20.99
C THR A 36 -29.71 -22.96 -20.82
N LEU A 37 -29.65 -21.63 -20.84
CA LEU A 37 -30.82 -20.75 -20.72
C LEU A 37 -31.68 -20.73 -21.99
N SER A 38 -31.08 -20.98 -23.15
CA SER A 38 -31.78 -21.05 -24.44
C SER A 38 -32.51 -22.38 -24.63
N ASP A 39 -31.99 -23.47 -24.04
CA ASP A 39 -32.55 -24.81 -24.15
C ASP A 39 -33.92 -24.90 -23.46
N PRO A 40 -35.01 -25.17 -24.22
CA PRO A 40 -36.35 -25.32 -23.66
C PRO A 40 -36.55 -26.59 -22.83
N GLU A 41 -35.71 -27.61 -22.97
CA GLU A 41 -35.78 -28.85 -22.18
C GLU A 41 -35.19 -28.65 -20.78
N ILE A 42 -34.19 -27.78 -20.65
CA ILE A 42 -33.49 -27.49 -19.40
C ILE A 42 -34.10 -26.28 -18.70
N THR A 43 -34.36 -25.19 -19.43
CA THR A 43 -34.83 -23.92 -18.87
C THR A 43 -36.30 -23.70 -19.18
N GLN A 44 -37.13 -23.79 -18.13
CA GLN A 44 -38.55 -23.49 -18.21
C GLN A 44 -38.80 -22.10 -18.78
N ARG A 45 -39.84 -21.94 -19.61
CA ARG A 45 -40.16 -20.69 -20.33
C ARG A 45 -40.25 -19.47 -19.41
N GLY A 46 -40.72 -19.65 -18.17
CA GLY A 46 -40.82 -18.60 -17.16
C GLY A 46 -39.49 -18.11 -16.58
N LYS A 47 -38.35 -18.78 -16.86
CA LYS A 47 -37.01 -18.44 -16.35
C LYS A 47 -36.09 -17.81 -17.40
N ARG A 48 -36.58 -17.58 -18.62
CA ARG A 48 -35.80 -16.95 -19.70
C ARG A 48 -35.42 -15.49 -19.45
N PHE A 49 -36.04 -14.83 -18.47
CA PHE A 49 -35.65 -13.49 -18.03
C PHE A 49 -34.25 -13.44 -17.39
N LEU A 50 -33.69 -14.59 -17.02
CA LEU A 50 -32.33 -14.71 -16.49
C LEU A 50 -31.25 -14.53 -17.56
N ASP A 51 -31.62 -14.62 -18.85
CA ASP A 51 -30.67 -14.43 -19.93
C ASP A 51 -30.30 -12.95 -20.06
N LEU A 52 -29.01 -12.70 -20.15
CA LEU A 52 -28.47 -11.35 -20.20
C LEU A 52 -28.44 -10.85 -21.64
N LYS A 53 -28.92 -9.63 -21.83
CA LYS A 53 -28.87 -8.94 -23.13
C LYS A 53 -27.42 -8.58 -23.49
N GLY A 54 -27.15 -8.39 -24.78
CA GLY A 54 -25.82 -8.00 -25.28
C GLY A 54 -25.23 -6.78 -24.55
N GLU A 55 -26.06 -5.75 -24.30
CA GLU A 55 -25.66 -4.55 -23.55
C GLU A 55 -25.23 -4.87 -22.10
N GLN A 56 -25.90 -5.83 -21.45
CA GLN A 56 -25.56 -6.25 -20.09
C GLN A 56 -24.24 -7.03 -20.07
N TRP A 57 -23.98 -7.86 -21.09
CA TRP A 57 -22.68 -8.52 -21.25
C TRP A 57 -21.55 -7.50 -21.45
N SER A 58 -21.75 -6.50 -22.30
CA SER A 58 -20.77 -5.43 -22.51
C SER A 58 -20.55 -4.60 -21.23
N LEU A 59 -21.60 -4.32 -20.47
CA LEU A 59 -21.47 -3.67 -19.16
C LEU A 59 -20.62 -4.49 -18.18
N LEU A 60 -20.83 -5.82 -18.14
CA LEU A 60 -20.05 -6.71 -17.27
C LEU A 60 -18.57 -6.75 -17.68
N GLU A 61 -18.26 -6.77 -18.97
CA GLU A 61 -16.89 -6.72 -19.49
C GLU A 61 -16.19 -5.41 -19.08
N GLU A 62 -16.88 -4.27 -19.19
CA GLU A 62 -16.33 -2.99 -18.75
C GLU A 62 -16.15 -2.92 -17.22
N LEU A 63 -17.12 -3.40 -16.45
CA LEU A 63 -17.02 -3.46 -14.99
C LEU A 63 -15.85 -4.33 -14.53
N GLU A 64 -15.64 -5.48 -15.17
CA GLU A 64 -14.51 -6.36 -14.88
C GLU A 64 -13.18 -5.62 -15.09
N GLN A 65 -13.03 -4.89 -16.20
CA GLN A 65 -11.83 -4.12 -16.51
C GLN A 65 -11.58 -3.01 -15.48
N VAL A 66 -12.63 -2.33 -15.04
CA VAL A 66 -12.51 -1.24 -14.06
C VAL A 66 -12.20 -1.75 -12.66
N LEU A 67 -12.73 -2.90 -12.26
CA LEU A 67 -12.55 -3.44 -10.91
C LEU A 67 -11.23 -4.20 -10.74
N LYS A 68 -10.70 -4.82 -11.79
CA LYS A 68 -9.42 -5.58 -11.77
C LYS A 68 -8.24 -4.82 -11.12
N PRO A 69 -7.96 -3.54 -11.44
CA PRO A 69 -6.89 -2.78 -10.80
C PRO A 69 -7.01 -2.68 -9.27
N TYR A 70 -8.24 -2.57 -8.76
CA TYR A 70 -8.51 -2.45 -7.32
C TYR A 70 -8.24 -3.77 -6.61
N GLU A 71 -8.59 -4.89 -7.24
CA GLU A 71 -8.32 -6.22 -6.70
C GLU A 71 -6.81 -6.45 -6.63
N CYS A 72 -6.09 -6.20 -7.74
CA CYS A 72 -4.64 -6.33 -7.78
C CYS A 72 -3.95 -5.48 -6.69
N ALA A 73 -4.37 -4.22 -6.53
CA ALA A 73 -3.83 -3.35 -5.48
C ALA A 73 -4.12 -3.87 -4.08
N THR A 74 -5.32 -4.39 -3.85
CA THR A 74 -5.74 -4.91 -2.53
C THR A 74 -5.03 -6.21 -2.18
N VAL A 75 -4.90 -7.13 -3.14
CA VAL A 75 -4.14 -8.37 -2.97
C VAL A 75 -2.68 -8.06 -2.66
N TYR A 76 -2.08 -7.11 -3.39
CA TYR A 76 -0.71 -6.67 -3.11
C TYR A 76 -0.56 -6.07 -1.70
N LEU A 77 -1.47 -5.18 -1.29
CA LEU A 77 -1.42 -4.57 0.03
C LEU A 77 -1.74 -5.53 1.17
N SER A 78 -2.39 -6.66 0.89
CA SER A 78 -2.66 -7.73 1.85
C SER A 78 -1.45 -8.62 2.15
N GLY A 79 -0.36 -8.46 1.38
CA GLY A 79 0.88 -9.20 1.58
C GLY A 79 1.53 -8.91 2.94
N GLN A 80 1.98 -9.97 3.61
CA GLN A 80 2.67 -9.88 4.90
C GLN A 80 4.17 -10.22 4.82
N SER A 81 4.62 -10.84 3.73
CA SER A 81 6.00 -11.26 3.53
C SER A 81 6.91 -10.14 2.99
N TYR A 82 6.36 -8.96 2.70
CA TYR A 82 7.10 -7.83 2.15
C TYR A 82 6.54 -6.48 2.64
N VAL A 83 7.34 -5.43 2.52
CA VAL A 83 6.91 -4.07 2.86
C VAL A 83 5.91 -3.57 1.83
N THR A 84 4.69 -3.28 2.30
CA THR A 84 3.56 -2.79 1.50
C THR A 84 3.37 -1.28 1.59
N VAL A 85 3.70 -0.67 2.74
CA VAL A 85 3.51 0.77 3.00
C VAL A 85 4.25 1.66 1.99
N SER A 86 5.46 1.25 1.56
CA SER A 86 6.25 1.98 0.56
C SER A 86 5.61 1.99 -0.84
N ALA A 87 4.73 1.03 -1.15
CA ALA A 87 4.06 0.94 -2.43
C ALA A 87 2.74 1.74 -2.49
N VAL A 88 2.18 2.12 -1.33
CA VAL A 88 0.89 2.80 -1.23
C VAL A 88 0.80 4.04 -2.13
N PRO A 89 1.77 4.99 -2.12
CA PRO A 89 1.67 6.18 -2.97
C PRO A 89 1.63 5.86 -4.46
N LEU A 90 2.41 4.87 -4.89
CA LEU A 90 2.45 4.44 -6.29
C LEU A 90 1.15 3.75 -6.71
N LEU A 91 0.62 2.86 -5.87
CA LEU A 91 -0.62 2.14 -6.15
C LEU A 91 -1.80 3.08 -6.24
N VAL A 92 -1.94 4.01 -5.29
CA VAL A 92 -3.04 4.99 -5.31
C VAL A 92 -3.00 5.87 -6.55
N LYS A 93 -1.82 6.37 -6.94
CA LYS A 93 -1.65 7.15 -8.18
C LYS A 93 -1.95 6.31 -9.43
N GLY A 94 -1.56 5.03 -9.42
CA GLY A 94 -1.91 4.05 -10.45
C GLY A 94 -3.41 3.83 -10.58
N LEU A 95 -4.13 3.71 -9.46
CA LEU A 95 -5.59 3.59 -9.42
C LEU A 95 -6.26 4.86 -9.94
N LEU A 96 -5.82 6.04 -9.52
CA LEU A 96 -6.32 7.30 -10.08
C LEU A 96 -6.12 7.38 -11.60
N LYS A 97 -4.96 6.94 -12.10
CA LYS A 97 -4.74 6.85 -13.55
C LYS A 97 -5.70 5.86 -14.23
N SER A 98 -6.01 4.73 -13.58
CA SER A 98 -6.97 3.75 -14.12
C SER A 98 -8.39 4.30 -14.21
N THR A 99 -8.78 5.24 -13.34
CA THR A 99 -10.10 5.92 -13.42
C THR A 99 -10.24 6.88 -14.60
N GLN A 100 -9.15 7.20 -15.30
CA GLN A 100 -9.17 8.05 -16.50
C GLN A 100 -9.39 7.26 -17.80
N ALA A 101 -9.51 5.92 -17.72
CA ALA A 101 -9.81 5.10 -18.89
C ALA A 101 -11.20 5.41 -19.46
N THR A 102 -11.33 5.40 -20.78
CA THR A 102 -12.59 5.67 -21.47
C THR A 102 -13.40 4.39 -21.63
N PHE A 103 -14.68 4.44 -21.25
CA PHE A 103 -15.64 3.36 -21.40
C PHE A 103 -16.87 3.86 -22.16
N GLU A 104 -17.71 2.95 -22.68
CA GLU A 104 -18.94 3.35 -23.38
C GLU A 104 -20.08 3.56 -22.39
N ASN A 105 -20.21 2.70 -21.37
CA ASN A 105 -21.34 2.75 -20.45
C ASN A 105 -21.27 3.92 -19.45
N ASN A 106 -22.37 4.69 -19.37
CA ASN A 106 -22.51 5.81 -18.44
C ASN A 106 -22.42 5.39 -16.96
N SER A 107 -22.89 4.18 -16.63
CA SER A 107 -22.81 3.65 -15.26
C SER A 107 -21.36 3.43 -14.83
N VAL A 108 -20.51 2.94 -15.74
CA VAL A 108 -19.08 2.74 -15.49
C VAL A 108 -18.36 4.06 -15.35
N LYS A 109 -18.69 5.06 -16.18
CA LYS A 109 -18.17 6.43 -16.05
C LYS A 109 -18.54 7.07 -14.71
N SER A 110 -19.78 6.90 -14.26
CA SER A 110 -20.24 7.38 -12.96
C SER A 110 -19.49 6.71 -11.80
N PHE A 111 -19.27 5.39 -11.90
CA PHE A 111 -18.43 4.67 -10.95
C PHE A 111 -17.00 5.22 -10.93
N GLN A 112 -16.36 5.43 -12.08
CA GLN A 112 -15.00 5.98 -12.14
C GLN A 112 -14.90 7.37 -11.53
N ALA A 113 -15.86 8.25 -11.81
CA ALA A 113 -15.90 9.59 -11.23
C ALA A 113 -16.03 9.52 -9.69
N THR A 114 -16.90 8.65 -9.20
CA THR A 114 -17.09 8.41 -7.76
C THR A 114 -15.82 7.84 -7.14
N ALA A 115 -15.22 6.82 -7.77
CA ALA A 115 -14.00 6.18 -7.28
C ALA A 115 -12.81 7.15 -7.26
N ALA A 116 -12.65 7.99 -8.29
CA ALA A 116 -11.60 9.01 -8.33
C ALA A 116 -11.77 10.03 -7.19
N HIS A 117 -13.00 10.49 -6.95
CA HIS A 117 -13.31 11.39 -5.85
C HIS A 117 -13.00 10.77 -4.50
N GLU A 118 -13.48 9.55 -4.26
CA GLU A 118 -13.30 8.82 -3.00
C GLU A 118 -11.84 8.46 -2.72
N ILE A 119 -11.09 8.02 -3.75
CA ILE A 119 -9.66 7.76 -3.64
C ILE A 119 -8.93 9.04 -3.29
N THR A 120 -9.21 10.14 -4.01
CA THR A 120 -8.57 11.42 -3.74
C THR A 120 -8.88 11.88 -2.32
N SER A 121 -10.14 11.92 -1.91
CA SER A 121 -10.56 12.37 -0.59
C SER A 121 -9.90 11.58 0.55
N ARG A 122 -9.83 10.24 0.43
CA ARG A 122 -9.26 9.39 1.49
C ARG A 122 -7.74 9.40 1.52
N TRP A 123 -7.09 9.38 0.35
CA TRP A 123 -5.65 9.13 0.24
C TRP A 123 -4.81 10.38 -0.01
N GLN A 124 -5.43 11.55 -0.16
CA GLN A 124 -4.71 12.80 -0.46
C GLN A 124 -3.55 13.04 0.52
N ALA A 125 -3.77 12.81 1.81
CA ALA A 125 -2.75 13.04 2.83
C ALA A 125 -1.54 12.10 2.72
N ASP A 126 -1.76 10.86 2.28
CA ASP A 126 -0.73 9.82 2.18
C ASP A 126 0.07 9.88 0.87
N ILE A 127 -0.47 10.55 -0.16
CA ILE A 127 0.13 10.60 -1.50
C ILE A 127 0.67 11.98 -1.89
N THR A 128 0.45 13.01 -1.08
CA THR A 128 0.97 14.36 -1.31
C THR A 128 1.84 14.80 -0.14
N PHE A 129 2.97 15.42 -0.44
CA PHE A 129 3.87 15.89 0.60
C PHE A 129 3.26 17.11 1.30
N GLY A 130 3.25 17.11 2.64
CA GLY A 130 2.86 18.27 3.44
C GLY A 130 3.86 18.54 4.55
N ASP A 131 4.26 19.80 4.74
CA ASP A 131 5.30 20.17 5.71
C ASP A 131 4.88 19.88 7.16
N ASP A 132 3.61 20.14 7.50
CA ASP A 132 3.07 20.05 8.87
C ASP A 132 2.50 18.68 9.25
N ARG A 133 2.62 17.66 8.39
CA ARG A 133 2.05 16.33 8.62
C ARG A 133 3.08 15.20 8.55
N PRO A 134 2.84 14.07 9.24
CA PRO A 134 3.71 12.91 9.14
C PRO A 134 3.52 12.23 7.77
N ASN A 135 4.45 12.44 6.84
CA ASN A 135 4.42 11.86 5.50
C ASN A 135 4.95 10.40 5.49
N VAL A 136 4.37 9.53 6.32
CA VAL A 136 4.88 8.17 6.57
C VAL A 136 5.00 7.35 5.28
N CYS A 137 3.94 7.31 4.47
CA CYS A 137 3.91 6.54 3.23
C CYS A 137 4.95 7.05 2.22
N ILE A 138 5.17 8.36 2.15
CA ILE A 138 6.12 8.98 1.23
C ILE A 138 7.57 8.71 1.67
N PHE A 139 7.87 8.85 2.97
CA PHE A 139 9.19 8.52 3.49
C PHE A 139 9.49 7.03 3.38
N ALA A 140 8.52 6.15 3.65
CA ALA A 140 8.65 4.72 3.42
C ALA A 140 8.97 4.42 1.94
N ALA A 141 8.31 5.10 1.00
CA ALA A 141 8.62 4.99 -0.43
C ALA A 141 10.02 5.53 -0.80
N ALA A 142 10.48 6.61 -0.13
CA ALA A 142 11.79 7.20 -0.37
C ALA A 142 12.93 6.30 0.13
N LEU A 143 12.72 5.61 1.26
CA LEU A 143 13.65 4.66 1.85
C LEU A 143 13.70 3.32 1.09
N ASP A 144 12.64 2.98 0.35
CA ASP A 144 12.58 1.76 -0.43
C ASP A 144 13.39 1.88 -1.74
N PRO A 145 14.42 1.03 -1.96
CA PRO A 145 15.22 1.05 -3.19
C PRO A 145 14.38 0.92 -4.46
N ARG A 146 13.24 0.23 -4.41
CA ARG A 146 12.34 0.01 -5.55
C ARG A 146 11.71 1.31 -6.05
N PHE A 147 11.50 2.29 -5.15
CA PHE A 147 10.77 3.52 -5.44
C PHE A 147 11.62 4.78 -5.27
N ARG A 148 12.94 4.64 -5.11
CA ARG A 148 13.91 5.74 -4.87
C ARG A 148 13.73 6.99 -5.73
N LYS A 149 13.32 6.83 -7.01
CA LYS A 149 13.14 7.96 -7.94
C LYS A 149 11.86 8.76 -7.70
N LEU A 150 10.96 8.30 -6.81
CA LEU A 150 9.69 8.93 -6.44
C LEU A 150 8.93 9.50 -7.65
N LYS A 151 8.84 8.73 -8.75
CA LYS A 151 8.26 9.16 -10.03
C LYS A 151 6.79 9.61 -9.95
N PHE A 152 6.14 9.31 -8.83
CA PHE A 152 4.75 9.66 -8.56
C PHE A 152 4.58 11.05 -7.94
N LEU A 153 5.68 11.70 -7.51
CA LEU A 153 5.71 13.06 -7.00
C LEU A 153 6.18 14.06 -8.06
N THR A 154 5.84 15.32 -7.87
CA THR A 154 6.43 16.42 -8.63
C THR A 154 7.91 16.61 -8.24
N PRO A 155 8.75 17.18 -9.13
CA PRO A 155 10.16 17.40 -8.81
C PRO A 155 10.38 18.29 -7.57
N ASP A 156 9.49 19.25 -7.32
CA ASP A 156 9.52 20.12 -6.13
C ASP A 156 9.24 19.33 -4.85
N GLU A 157 8.18 18.52 -4.83
CA GLU A 157 7.87 17.64 -3.69
C GLU A 157 8.99 16.65 -3.42
N ASN A 158 9.60 16.08 -4.46
CA ASN A 158 10.71 15.14 -4.32
C ASN A 158 11.92 15.80 -3.65
N LEU A 159 12.27 17.04 -4.04
CA LEU A 159 13.36 17.78 -3.42
C LEU A 159 13.06 18.05 -1.93
N LYS A 160 11.84 18.46 -1.59
CA LYS A 160 11.42 18.66 -0.20
C LYS A 160 11.51 17.38 0.64
N VAL A 161 11.08 16.25 0.08
CA VAL A 161 11.22 14.94 0.73
C VAL A 161 12.68 14.61 1.01
N GLN A 162 13.58 14.83 0.06
CA GLN A 162 15.01 14.55 0.22
C GLN A 162 15.65 15.43 1.30
N VAL A 163 15.37 16.74 1.29
CA VAL A 163 15.88 17.68 2.30
C VAL A 163 15.41 17.29 3.70
N LYS A 164 14.10 17.01 3.85
CA LYS A 164 13.53 16.61 5.15
C LYS A 164 14.08 15.26 5.62
N LEU A 165 14.28 14.32 4.71
CA LEU A 165 14.88 13.01 5.03
C LEU A 165 16.34 13.16 5.49
N GLN A 166 17.14 13.98 4.80
CA GLN A 166 18.51 14.28 5.21
C GLN A 166 18.59 14.94 6.58
N ALA A 167 17.69 15.89 6.87
CA ALA A 167 17.59 16.52 8.18
C ALA A 167 17.27 15.50 9.28
N MET A 168 16.29 14.60 9.05
CA MET A 168 15.96 13.52 9.99
C MET A 168 17.15 12.59 10.23
N VAL A 169 17.89 12.21 9.19
CA VAL A 169 19.09 11.35 9.31
C VAL A 169 20.18 12.05 10.12
N LEU A 170 20.40 13.35 9.91
CA LEU A 170 21.40 14.10 10.67
C LEU A 170 21.02 14.22 12.15
N GLU A 171 19.74 14.44 12.44
CA GLU A 171 19.23 14.47 13.81
C GLU A 171 19.39 13.14 14.53
N GLU A 172 19.11 12.01 13.86
CA GLU A 172 19.32 10.68 14.44
C GLU A 172 20.80 10.40 14.70
N LYS A 173 21.69 10.69 13.74
CA LYS A 173 23.15 10.59 13.96
C LYS A 173 23.62 11.42 15.16
N ARG A 174 23.06 12.61 15.36
CA ARG A 174 23.38 13.47 16.50
C ARG A 174 22.93 12.83 17.82
N LYS A 175 21.77 12.17 17.84
CA LYS A 175 21.27 11.44 19.02
C LYS A 175 22.12 10.21 19.33
N GLU A 176 22.50 9.45 18.31
CA GLU A 176 23.40 8.29 18.43
C GLU A 176 24.74 8.69 19.05
N ASN A 177 25.36 9.78 18.57
CA ASN A 177 26.61 10.30 19.15
C ASN A 177 26.47 10.71 20.63
N ILE A 178 25.34 11.30 21.02
CA ILE A 178 25.08 11.70 22.41
C ILE A 178 24.87 10.46 23.30
N GLN A 179 24.17 9.44 22.79
CA GLN A 179 23.94 8.19 23.51
C GLN A 179 25.26 7.41 23.71
N GLN A 180 26.09 7.30 22.66
CA GLN A 180 27.40 6.68 22.74
C GLN A 180 28.35 7.42 23.69
N ASN A 181 28.31 8.76 23.73
CA ASN A 181 29.08 9.52 24.71
C ASN A 181 28.60 9.32 26.15
N MET A 182 27.29 9.17 26.38
CA MET A 182 26.75 8.90 27.73
C MET A 182 27.06 7.48 28.22
N GLU A 183 27.06 6.48 27.33
CA GLU A 183 27.43 5.10 27.66
C GLU A 183 28.95 4.96 27.91
N MET A 184 29.79 5.64 27.13
CA MET A 184 31.24 5.71 27.38
C MET A 184 31.61 6.46 28.67
N GLU A 185 30.78 7.38 29.17
CA GLU A 185 30.99 8.01 30.49
C GLU A 185 30.54 7.11 31.65
N ALA A 186 29.59 6.20 31.43
CA ALA A 186 29.10 5.27 32.44
C ALA A 186 30.02 4.05 32.65
N GLU A 187 30.77 3.62 31.63
CA GLU A 187 31.72 2.49 31.72
C GLU A 187 33.15 2.88 32.11
N ARG A 188 33.47 4.17 32.30
CA ARG A 188 34.80 4.57 32.78
C ARG A 188 34.99 4.10 34.23
N PRO A 189 35.97 3.23 34.53
CA PRO A 189 36.33 2.97 35.90
C PRO A 189 36.86 4.28 36.49
N VAL A 190 36.50 4.55 37.74
CA VAL A 190 37.00 5.70 38.51
C VAL A 190 38.52 5.55 38.67
N ALA A 191 39.29 6.07 37.72
CA ALA A 191 40.74 6.15 37.81
C ALA A 191 41.22 7.50 37.24
N ASP A 192 41.73 8.33 38.16
CA ASP A 192 42.62 9.47 37.98
C ASP A 192 42.25 10.57 36.96
N ARG A 193 41.56 11.59 37.46
CA ARG A 193 41.59 12.94 36.85
C ARG A 193 42.98 13.54 37.05
N ARG A 194 43.91 13.33 36.11
CA ARG A 194 45.11 14.16 36.04
C ARG A 194 44.73 15.58 35.58
N PRO A 195 45.22 16.64 36.22
CA PRO A 195 44.94 18.00 35.77
C PRO A 195 45.62 18.20 34.41
N VAL A 196 44.81 18.51 33.39
CA VAL A 196 45.29 18.91 32.07
C VAL A 196 46.16 20.15 32.28
N SER A 197 47.44 20.06 31.90
CA SER A 197 48.39 21.16 32.01
C SER A 197 47.98 22.28 31.06
N LEU A 198 47.97 23.54 31.55
CA LEU A 198 47.65 24.75 30.78
C LEU A 198 48.45 24.90 29.47
N LEU A 199 49.56 24.18 29.33
CA LEU A 199 50.39 24.18 28.13
C LEU A 199 49.76 23.36 26.98
N ASP A 200 48.99 22.31 27.25
CA ASP A 200 48.33 21.48 26.21
C ASP A 200 47.25 22.25 25.45
N THR A 201 46.53 23.15 26.14
CA THR A 201 45.52 24.01 25.49
C THR A 201 46.14 25.13 24.66
N LEU A 202 47.40 25.48 24.93
CA LEU A 202 48.11 26.61 24.29
C LEU A 202 48.94 26.19 23.07
N LEU A 203 49.33 24.91 22.98
CA LEU A 203 50.22 24.36 21.96
C LEU A 203 49.53 23.44 20.95
N GLY A 204 48.20 23.58 20.77
CA GLY A 204 47.41 23.04 19.65
C GLY A 204 48.06 21.86 18.93
N SER A 205 48.10 20.69 19.60
CA SER A 205 48.74 19.51 19.03
C SER A 205 47.80 18.88 18.01
N ASP A 206 47.90 19.37 16.77
CA ASP A 206 47.63 18.56 15.59
C ASP A 206 48.62 17.39 15.61
N SER A 207 48.10 16.20 15.87
CA SER A 207 48.83 14.95 15.65
C SER A 207 47.87 14.01 14.94
N ASP A 208 47.78 14.22 13.63
CA ASP A 208 47.52 13.15 12.68
C ASP A 208 48.55 12.05 12.92
N GLU A 209 48.13 10.90 13.45
CA GLU A 209 48.76 9.64 13.09
C GLU A 209 47.71 8.56 12.86
N LEU A 210 47.57 8.26 11.57
CA LEU A 210 47.12 6.99 11.03
C LEU A 210 47.87 5.85 11.70
N SER A 211 47.14 4.90 12.30
CA SER A 211 47.64 3.53 12.41
C SER A 211 46.60 2.57 11.87
N ASN A 212 46.94 2.01 10.73
CA ASN A 212 46.26 0.91 10.08
C ASN A 212 46.85 -0.40 10.63
N SER A 213 46.00 -1.30 11.11
CA SER A 213 46.31 -2.74 11.16
C SER A 213 45.00 -3.53 11.17
N GLU A 214 44.75 -4.17 10.03
CA GLU A 214 43.75 -5.22 9.82
C GLU A 214 44.19 -6.52 10.53
N GLU A 215 43.22 -7.29 11.06
CA GLU A 215 42.93 -8.69 10.72
C GLU A 215 42.01 -9.38 11.78
N ASP A 216 40.77 -9.59 11.33
CA ASP A 216 39.93 -10.81 11.33
C ASP A 216 39.57 -11.69 12.55
N SER A 217 38.27 -12.12 12.46
CA SER A 217 37.60 -13.33 12.98
C SER A 217 37.14 -13.32 14.46
N ASP A 218 35.96 -13.79 14.88
CA ASP A 218 34.84 -14.47 14.22
C ASP A 218 33.58 -14.41 15.12
N SER A 219 32.41 -14.59 14.51
CA SER A 219 31.13 -15.09 15.07
C SER A 219 30.37 -14.33 16.20
N ASN A 220 29.26 -13.71 15.79
CA ASN A 220 28.08 -13.40 16.60
C ASN A 220 27.26 -14.67 16.86
N ASP A 221 26.74 -14.84 18.08
CA ASP A 221 25.47 -15.53 18.32
C ASP A 221 24.80 -14.95 19.57
N ALA A 222 23.77 -14.14 19.35
CA ALA A 222 22.79 -13.78 20.37
C ALA A 222 21.44 -13.52 19.70
N VAL A 223 20.65 -14.59 19.62
CA VAL A 223 19.21 -14.53 19.38
C VAL A 223 18.57 -13.79 20.54
N ASN A 224 17.90 -12.66 20.28
CA ASN A 224 16.93 -12.14 21.23
C ASN A 224 15.63 -11.78 20.50
N GLU A 225 14.57 -12.48 20.92
CA GLU A 225 13.21 -12.39 20.39
C GLU A 225 12.63 -10.97 20.57
N MET A 226 12.01 -10.43 19.51
CA MET A 226 11.16 -9.25 19.61
C MET A 226 9.75 -9.66 20.04
N PRO A 227 9.08 -8.89 20.93
CA PRO A 227 7.70 -9.14 21.29
C PRO A 227 6.77 -8.72 20.15
N HIS A 228 5.92 -9.66 19.73
CA HIS A 228 4.84 -9.45 18.78
C HIS A 228 3.99 -8.22 19.13
N ARG A 229 3.92 -7.23 18.21
CA ARG A 229 2.80 -6.30 18.11
C ARG A 229 1.84 -6.74 17.00
N PRO A 230 0.52 -6.62 17.20
CA PRO A 230 -0.47 -7.17 16.29
C PRO A 230 -0.50 -6.42 14.94
N PRO A 231 -0.80 -7.11 13.83
CA PRO A 231 -0.90 -6.46 12.53
C PRO A 231 -2.13 -5.54 12.46
N LEU A 232 -1.91 -4.39 11.82
CA LEU A 232 -2.88 -3.36 11.49
C LEU A 232 -4.09 -3.95 10.74
N ASN A 233 -5.12 -4.30 11.51
CA ASN A 233 -6.43 -4.74 11.01
C ASN A 233 -7.31 -3.55 10.53
N VAL A 234 -6.68 -2.43 10.16
CA VAL A 234 -7.37 -1.15 9.92
C VAL A 234 -7.93 -1.08 8.49
N PHE A 235 -7.34 -1.82 7.55
CA PHE A 235 -7.73 -1.79 6.14
C PHE A 235 -9.02 -2.58 5.85
N PHE A 236 -9.22 -3.72 6.53
CA PHE A 236 -10.42 -4.53 6.35
C PHE A 236 -11.67 -3.88 6.95
N LEU A 237 -11.53 -3.10 8.03
CA LEU A 237 -12.66 -2.41 8.66
C LEU A 237 -13.11 -1.14 7.91
N LEU A 238 -12.19 -0.47 7.20
CA LEU A 238 -12.50 0.82 6.56
C LEU A 238 -13.20 0.69 5.20
N LEU A 239 -12.95 -0.39 4.42
CA LEU A 239 -13.74 -0.65 3.21
C LEU A 239 -15.05 -1.40 3.49
N GLY A 240 -15.08 -2.29 4.50
CA GLY A 240 -16.31 -3.01 4.86
C GLY A 240 -17.43 -2.10 5.36
N THR A 241 -17.09 -0.97 6.01
CA THR A 241 -18.09 0.01 6.46
C THR A 241 -18.72 0.83 5.33
N LEU A 242 -18.09 0.92 4.16
CA LEU A 242 -18.65 1.66 3.01
C LEU A 242 -19.79 0.93 2.29
N LEU A 243 -19.73 -0.40 2.21
CA LEU A 243 -20.82 -1.18 1.58
C LEU A 243 -22.02 -1.34 2.52
N ILE A 244 -21.79 -1.51 3.82
CA ILE A 244 -22.88 -1.66 4.81
C ILE A 244 -23.67 -0.35 5.01
N LYS A 245 -23.01 0.81 4.95
CA LYS A 245 -23.70 2.11 5.11
C LYS A 245 -24.55 2.52 3.90
N LYS A 246 -24.27 2.01 2.70
CA LYS A 246 -25.09 2.32 1.50
C LYS A 246 -26.38 1.51 1.46
N GLU A 247 -26.41 0.32 2.08
CA GLU A 247 -27.61 -0.53 2.13
C GLU A 247 -28.61 -0.10 3.23
N GLN A 248 -28.12 0.47 4.34
CA GLN A 248 -28.98 1.02 5.41
C GLN A 248 -29.61 2.38 5.08
N ALA A 249 -29.18 3.05 4.00
CA ALA A 249 -29.74 4.31 3.52
C ALA A 249 -30.82 4.14 2.42
N SER A 250 -31.08 2.90 1.98
CA SER A 250 -32.04 2.60 0.91
C SER A 250 -33.30 1.86 1.39
N LEU A 251 -33.48 1.65 2.69
CA LEU A 251 -34.72 1.10 3.25
C LEU A 251 -35.74 2.23 3.45
N PRO A 252 -36.94 2.16 2.86
CA PRO A 252 -37.99 3.15 3.12
C PRO A 252 -38.46 3.01 4.57
N SER A 253 -38.58 4.13 5.27
CA SER A 253 -39.37 4.22 6.50
C SER A 253 -40.78 3.70 6.21
N MET A 254 -41.25 2.76 7.03
CA MET A 254 -42.68 2.50 7.19
C MET A 254 -43.43 3.78 7.56
#